data_AF-E6YYW3-F1
#
_entry.id   AF-E6YYW3-F1
#
_cell.length_a   1.000
_cell.length_b   1.000
_cell.length_c   1.000
_cell.angle_alpha   90.00
_cell.angle_beta   90.00
_cell.angle_gamma   90.00
#
_symmetry.space_group_name_H-M   'P 1'
#
loop_
_entity.id
_entity.type
_entity.pdbx_description
1 polymer ?
#
loop_
_entity_poly.entity_id
_entity_poly.type
_entity_poly.pdbx_seq_one_letter_code
_entity_poly.pdbx_strand_id
1 'polypeptide(L)'
;MIRIVKFIVLLPALVIFGCTNVNDLDQYNALYDKYVSKKYKNLEHYEKMQKASAYIYSRGYNNFFSRFHLVRHRHILITLCGRYANLLQGDYNKEMSWTNLPAYIRTLRYDYNWKENAFISAQNFKDPMFKYAEKFLTSPDGMTPETQMADLVSTIDVAITTPAYSEIIKKVPQFCTDIQRVYDMMEP
;
A
#
# COMPACT_ATOMS: atom_id res chain seq x y z
N MET A 1 42.09 -35.82 28.21
CA MET A 1 41.93 -34.49 27.59
C MET A 1 41.16 -34.67 26.29
N ILE A 2 40.02 -33.97 26.14
CA ILE A 2 39.42 -33.49 24.86
C ILE A 2 38.79 -34.57 23.95
N ARG A 3 37.56 -34.46 23.41
CA ARG A 3 36.40 -33.56 23.56
C ARG A 3 35.20 -34.36 23.00
N ILE A 4 34.10 -34.44 23.75
CA ILE A 4 32.81 -34.91 23.23
C ILE A 4 32.27 -33.82 22.30
N VAL A 5 32.16 -34.09 21.00
CA VAL A 5 31.53 -33.19 20.03
C VAL A 5 30.02 -33.35 20.16
N LYS A 6 29.37 -32.45 20.89
CA LYS A 6 27.91 -32.30 20.88
C LYS A 6 27.52 -31.67 19.54
N PHE A 7 26.89 -32.45 18.65
CA PHE A 7 26.18 -31.92 17.51
C PHE A 7 24.94 -31.16 18.01
N ILE A 8 25.06 -29.84 18.14
CA ILE A 8 23.91 -28.96 18.26
C ILE A 8 23.46 -28.66 16.84
N VAL A 9 22.42 -29.36 16.37
CA VAL A 9 21.69 -28.99 15.16
C VAL A 9 20.89 -27.73 15.50
N LEU A 10 21.52 -26.57 15.32
CA LEU A 10 20.81 -25.30 15.19
C LEU A 10 20.13 -25.31 13.82
N LEU A 11 18.90 -25.82 13.76
CA LEU A 11 17.99 -25.52 12.66
C LEU A 11 17.83 -24.00 12.64
N PRO A 12 18.31 -23.29 11.60
CA PRO A 12 17.93 -21.90 11.44
C PRO A 12 16.42 -21.92 11.23
N ALA A 13 15.68 -21.12 11.98
CA ALA A 13 14.32 -20.75 11.64
C ALA A 13 14.35 -19.91 10.34
N LEU A 14 14.70 -20.56 9.24
CA LEU A 14 14.36 -20.15 7.89
C LEU A 14 12.85 -20.30 7.81
N VAL A 15 12.14 -19.31 8.35
CA VAL A 15 10.75 -19.10 8.02
C VAL A 15 10.73 -19.01 6.50
N ILE A 16 10.06 -19.98 5.89
CA ILE A 16 9.90 -20.14 4.45
C ILE A 16 9.01 -18.98 3.98
N PHE A 17 9.54 -17.76 3.93
CA PHE A 17 8.84 -16.55 3.51
C PHE A 17 8.49 -16.57 2.01
N GLY A 18 9.09 -17.49 1.26
CA GLY A 18 8.81 -17.71 -0.16
C GLY A 18 7.45 -18.37 -0.42
N CYS A 19 6.99 -19.27 0.45
CA CYS A 19 5.86 -20.17 0.16
C CYS A 19 4.51 -19.70 0.73
N THR A 20 4.45 -18.58 1.44
CA THR A 20 3.16 -18.06 1.91
C THR A 20 2.38 -17.48 0.74
N ASN A 21 1.29 -18.15 0.36
CA ASN A 21 0.31 -17.63 -0.58
C ASN A 21 -0.50 -16.51 0.08
N VAL A 22 -0.81 -15.47 -0.70
CA VAL A 22 -1.66 -14.34 -0.30
C VAL A 22 -2.60 -14.07 -1.45
N ASN A 23 -3.62 -14.91 -1.56
CA ASN A 23 -4.55 -14.91 -2.69
C ASN A 23 -5.74 -13.97 -2.48
N ASP A 24 -6.07 -13.67 -1.23
CA ASP A 24 -7.24 -12.89 -0.81
C ASP A 24 -6.91 -12.02 0.42
N LEU A 25 -7.85 -11.13 0.75
CA LEU A 25 -7.67 -10.19 1.86
C LEU A 25 -7.66 -10.88 3.23
N ASP A 26 -8.31 -12.04 3.38
CA ASP A 26 -8.35 -12.79 4.64
C ASP A 26 -7.00 -13.43 4.96
N GLN A 27 -6.31 -13.95 3.94
CA GLN A 27 -4.94 -14.45 4.06
C GLN A 27 -3.97 -13.34 4.41
N TYR A 28 -4.11 -12.16 3.79
CA TYR A 28 -3.35 -10.98 4.18
C TYR A 28 -3.61 -10.60 5.64
N ASN A 29 -4.87 -10.60 6.07
CA ASN A 29 -5.28 -10.28 7.43
C ASN A 29 -4.68 -11.24 8.47
N ALA A 30 -4.67 -12.55 8.18
CA ALA A 30 -4.06 -13.53 9.05
C ALA A 30 -2.54 -13.33 9.20
N LEU A 31 -1.86 -12.87 8.14
CA LEU A 31 -0.44 -12.52 8.20
C LEU A 31 -0.20 -11.23 8.98
N TYR A 32 -1.08 -10.25 8.84
CA TYR A 32 -1.03 -9.03 9.65
C TYR A 32 -1.19 -9.34 11.14
N ASP A 33 -2.12 -10.21 11.54
CA ASP A 33 -2.30 -10.57 12.95
C ASP A 33 -1.07 -11.30 13.54
N LYS A 34 -0.42 -12.15 12.73
CA LYS A 34 0.88 -12.75 13.08
C LYS A 34 2.00 -11.71 13.18
N TYR A 35 2.02 -10.72 12.31
CA TYR A 35 2.97 -9.61 12.36
C TYR A 35 2.77 -8.81 13.65
N VAL A 36 1.52 -8.46 13.97
CA VAL A 36 1.18 -7.67 15.16
C VAL A 36 1.61 -8.39 16.44
N SER A 37 1.26 -9.66 16.60
CA SER A 37 1.63 -10.45 17.77
C SER A 37 3.14 -10.60 17.96
N LYS A 38 3.93 -10.52 16.88
CA LYS A 38 5.40 -10.58 16.94
C LYS A 38 6.05 -9.22 17.23
N LYS A 39 5.44 -8.13 16.77
CA LYS A 39 6.08 -6.81 16.72
C LYS A 39 5.70 -5.90 17.88
N TYR A 40 4.48 -5.99 18.38
CA TYR A 40 3.99 -5.12 19.45
C TYR A 40 3.91 -5.89 20.76
N LYS A 41 4.00 -5.16 21.88
CA LYS A 41 3.84 -5.74 23.23
C LYS A 41 2.58 -5.19 23.89
N ASN A 42 1.92 -6.02 24.70
CA ASN A 42 0.77 -5.63 25.52
C ASN A 42 -0.31 -4.92 24.69
N LEU A 43 -0.80 -3.76 25.16
CA LEU A 43 -1.85 -2.95 24.53
C LEU A 43 -1.34 -1.94 23.51
N GLU A 44 -0.02 -1.88 23.26
CA GLU A 44 0.59 -0.86 22.41
C GLU A 44 -0.03 -0.79 21.01
N HIS A 45 -0.24 -1.96 20.38
CA HIS A 45 -0.87 -2.02 19.06
C HIS A 45 -2.27 -1.40 19.07
N TYR A 46 -3.06 -1.71 20.09
CA TYR A 46 -4.42 -1.22 20.24
C TYR A 46 -4.45 0.31 20.42
N GLU A 47 -3.60 0.85 21.29
CA GLU A 47 -3.50 2.30 21.52
C GLU A 47 -3.05 3.06 20.26
N LYS A 48 -2.02 2.55 19.57
CA LYS A 48 -1.56 3.11 18.29
C LYS A 48 -2.66 3.03 17.22
N MET A 49 -3.38 1.91 17.13
CA MET A 49 -4.48 1.71 16.20
C MET A 49 -5.61 2.71 16.44
N GLN A 50 -6.00 2.96 17.70
CA GLN A 50 -7.00 3.97 18.04
C GLN A 50 -6.57 5.38 17.63
N LYS A 51 -5.33 5.77 17.96
CA LYS A 51 -4.78 7.09 17.63
C LYS A 51 -4.70 7.30 16.12
N ALA A 52 -4.18 6.32 15.39
CA ALA A 52 -4.07 6.38 13.93
C ALA A 52 -5.45 6.39 13.25
N SER A 53 -6.43 5.67 13.81
CA SER A 53 -7.80 5.67 13.28
C SER A 53 -8.46 7.03 13.47
N ALA A 54 -8.36 7.61 14.68
CA ALA A 54 -8.86 8.96 14.95
C ALA A 54 -8.23 9.99 13.99
N TYR A 55 -6.93 9.87 13.72
CA TYR A 55 -6.24 10.72 12.75
C TYR A 55 -6.83 10.59 11.34
N ILE A 56 -6.82 9.39 10.75
CA ILE A 56 -7.12 9.23 9.32
C ILE A 56 -8.61 9.41 9.00
N TYR A 57 -9.51 8.97 9.88
CA TYR A 57 -10.95 9.09 9.63
C TYR A 57 -11.46 10.52 9.84
N SER A 58 -10.75 11.36 10.62
CA SER A 58 -11.07 12.80 10.72
C SER A 58 -10.81 13.59 9.44
N ARG A 59 -10.07 13.02 8.47
CA ARG A 59 -9.69 13.67 7.21
C ARG A 59 -10.72 13.48 6.08
N GLY A 60 -11.76 12.69 6.30
CA GLY A 60 -12.83 12.49 5.33
C GLY A 60 -12.51 11.51 4.19
N TYR A 61 -11.69 10.49 4.46
CA TYR A 61 -11.30 9.45 3.48
C TYR A 61 -12.17 8.19 3.51
N ASN A 62 -13.34 8.23 4.15
CA ASN A 62 -14.16 7.07 4.46
C ASN A 62 -14.49 6.19 3.23
N ASN A 63 -14.52 6.79 2.04
CA ASN A 63 -14.88 6.12 0.78
C ASN A 63 -13.73 6.03 -0.25
N PHE A 64 -12.50 6.40 0.10
CA PHE A 64 -11.38 6.39 -0.86
C PHE A 64 -11.01 4.96 -1.29
N PHE A 65 -11.03 4.04 -0.34
CA PHE A 65 -10.79 2.62 -0.57
C PHE A 65 -11.78 1.82 0.28
N SER A 66 -13.04 1.74 -0.18
CA SER A 66 -14.14 1.12 0.58
C SER A 66 -13.86 -0.33 1.01
N ARG A 67 -13.01 -1.04 0.28
CA ARG A 67 -12.59 -2.40 0.58
C ARG A 67 -11.54 -2.51 1.70
N PHE A 68 -10.86 -1.41 2.05
CA PHE A 68 -9.73 -1.46 2.99
C PHE A 68 -9.99 -0.65 4.26
N HIS A 69 -9.69 -1.26 5.42
CA HIS A 69 -9.54 -0.50 6.65
C HIS A 69 -8.23 0.30 6.60
N LEU A 70 -8.34 1.63 6.67
CA LEU A 70 -7.23 2.54 6.37
C LEU A 70 -5.99 2.30 7.25
N VAL A 71 -6.15 2.02 8.54
CA VAL A 71 -5.00 1.74 9.43
C VAL A 71 -4.47 0.30 9.32
N ARG A 72 -5.37 -0.70 9.36
CA ARG A 72 -5.00 -2.12 9.28
C ARG A 72 -4.29 -2.46 7.97
N HIS A 73 -4.77 -1.92 6.86
CA HIS A 73 -4.27 -2.22 5.51
C HIS A 73 -3.31 -1.14 4.97
N ARG A 74 -2.71 -0.32 5.85
CA ARG A 74 -1.80 0.77 5.47
C ARG A 74 -0.67 0.35 4.53
N HIS A 75 -0.10 -0.85 4.69
CA HIS A 75 0.97 -1.34 3.79
C HIS A 75 0.47 -1.57 2.35
N ILE A 76 -0.75 -2.09 2.19
CA ILE A 76 -1.42 -2.19 0.88
C ILE A 76 -1.62 -0.80 0.30
N LEU A 77 -2.15 0.13 1.09
CA LEU A 77 -2.47 1.49 0.64
C LEU A 77 -1.21 2.29 0.27
N ILE A 78 -0.12 2.17 1.03
CA ILE A 78 1.17 2.78 0.67
C ILE A 78 1.74 2.15 -0.61
N THR A 79 1.58 0.83 -0.80
CA THR A 79 2.01 0.17 -2.05
C THR A 79 1.23 0.70 -3.26
N LEU A 80 -0.09 0.90 -3.11
CA LEU A 80 -0.92 1.53 -4.14
C LEU A 80 -0.49 2.99 -4.41
N CYS A 81 -0.18 3.75 -3.36
CA CYS A 81 0.35 5.12 -3.49
C CYS A 81 1.69 5.16 -4.24
N GLY A 82 2.60 4.23 -3.96
CA GLY A 82 3.89 4.12 -4.66
C GLY A 82 3.74 3.91 -6.17
N ARG A 83 2.69 3.20 -6.60
CA ARG A 83 2.43 3.01 -8.04
C ARG A 83 2.06 4.30 -8.77
N TYR A 84 1.51 5.31 -8.09
CA TYR A 84 1.29 6.62 -8.71
C TYR A 84 2.61 7.36 -8.96
N ALA A 85 3.65 7.15 -8.14
CA ALA A 85 4.98 7.66 -8.44
C ALA A 85 5.52 7.04 -9.74
N ASN A 86 5.45 5.72 -9.87
CA ASN A 86 5.88 4.99 -11.07
C ASN A 86 5.10 5.44 -12.32
N LEU A 87 3.78 5.67 -12.19
CA LEU A 87 2.96 6.25 -13.25
C LEU A 87 3.52 7.60 -13.70
N LEU A 88 3.77 8.52 -12.77
CA LEU A 88 4.27 9.85 -13.10
C LEU A 88 5.66 9.81 -13.75
N GLN A 89 6.51 8.85 -13.36
CA GLN A 89 7.82 8.60 -13.98
C GLN A 89 7.70 7.98 -15.39
N GLY A 90 6.52 7.49 -15.76
CA GLY A 90 6.24 6.91 -17.05
C GLY A 90 6.58 5.42 -17.17
N ASP A 91 6.78 4.74 -16.04
CA ASP A 91 7.20 3.33 -16.00
C ASP A 91 6.20 2.41 -16.70
N TYR A 92 4.91 2.75 -16.65
CA TYR A 92 3.83 1.97 -17.26
C TYR A 92 3.57 2.31 -18.74
N ASN A 93 4.22 3.33 -19.32
CA ASN A 93 3.90 3.80 -20.68
C ASN A 93 4.06 2.72 -21.76
N LYS A 94 5.03 1.81 -21.60
CA LYS A 94 5.26 0.70 -22.53
C LYS A 94 4.26 -0.44 -22.33
N GLU A 95 4.04 -0.80 -21.07
CA GLU A 95 3.19 -1.93 -20.68
C GLU A 95 1.71 -1.65 -20.92
N MET A 96 1.30 -0.38 -20.80
CA MET A 96 -0.10 0.07 -20.92
C MET A 96 -0.26 1.06 -22.08
N SER A 97 0.32 0.73 -23.24
CA SER A 97 0.26 1.58 -24.43
C SER A 97 -1.17 1.83 -24.94
N TRP A 98 -2.13 0.99 -24.56
CA TRP A 98 -3.54 1.06 -24.95
C TRP A 98 -4.29 2.31 -24.44
N THR A 99 -3.81 2.96 -23.37
CA THR A 99 -4.55 4.05 -22.69
C THR A 99 -3.95 5.45 -22.89
N ASN A 100 -2.98 5.65 -23.79
CA ASN A 100 -2.31 6.95 -23.97
C ASN A 100 -1.92 7.63 -22.62
N LEU A 101 -1.31 6.87 -21.71
CA LEU A 101 -0.88 7.35 -20.38
C LEU A 101 -0.15 8.70 -20.40
N PRO A 102 0.69 9.05 -21.40
CA PRO A 102 1.35 10.36 -21.44
C PRO A 102 0.38 11.56 -21.41
N ALA A 103 -0.82 11.44 -21.99
CA ALA A 103 -1.83 12.50 -21.92
C ALA A 103 -2.41 12.62 -20.50
N TYR A 104 -2.75 11.49 -19.87
CA TYR A 104 -3.27 11.47 -18.50
C TYR A 104 -2.23 11.95 -17.47
N ILE A 105 -0.96 11.56 -17.62
CA ILE A 105 0.15 12.06 -16.78
C ILE A 105 0.25 13.58 -16.88
N ARG A 106 0.07 14.15 -18.09
CA ARG A 106 0.05 15.61 -18.28
C ARG A 106 -1.10 16.24 -17.50
N THR A 107 -2.32 15.72 -17.65
CA THR A 107 -3.50 16.18 -16.90
C THR A 107 -3.27 16.11 -15.38
N LEU A 108 -2.76 14.99 -14.87
CA LEU A 108 -2.43 14.84 -13.45
C LEU A 108 -1.45 15.91 -12.96
N ARG A 109 -0.40 16.19 -13.73
CA ARG A 109 0.62 17.18 -13.36
C ARG A 109 0.12 18.62 -13.44
N TYR A 110 -0.56 18.99 -14.53
CA TYR A 110 -0.89 20.40 -14.80
C TYR A 110 -2.25 20.80 -14.24
N ASP A 111 -3.26 19.93 -14.36
CA ASP A 111 -4.64 20.27 -13.98
C ASP A 111 -4.91 19.91 -12.52
N TYR A 112 -4.25 18.85 -12.02
CA TYR A 112 -4.41 18.35 -10.64
C TYR A 112 -3.17 18.57 -9.75
N ASN A 113 -2.09 19.16 -10.28
CA ASN A 113 -0.87 19.50 -9.54
C ASN A 113 -0.23 18.29 -8.80
N TRP A 114 -0.35 17.10 -9.37
CA TRP A 114 0.33 15.92 -8.84
C TRP A 114 1.85 16.06 -9.01
N LYS A 115 2.58 15.73 -7.95
CA LYS A 115 4.04 15.74 -7.91
C LYS A 115 4.53 14.37 -7.49
N GLU A 116 5.58 13.86 -8.14
CA GLU A 116 6.16 12.54 -7.83
C GLU A 116 6.52 12.40 -6.34
N ASN A 117 7.10 13.45 -5.76
CA ASN A 117 7.52 13.46 -4.36
C ASN A 117 6.36 13.46 -3.35
N ALA A 118 5.11 13.59 -3.79
CA ALA A 118 3.93 13.42 -2.94
C ALA A 118 3.57 11.93 -2.73
N PHE A 119 4.20 11.04 -3.48
CA PHE A 119 3.93 9.60 -3.47
C PHE A 119 5.14 8.86 -2.94
N ILE A 120 5.02 8.27 -1.74
CA ILE A 120 6.10 7.51 -1.13
C ILE A 120 6.14 6.11 -1.73
N SER A 121 7.33 5.68 -2.13
CA SER A 121 7.56 4.30 -2.59
C SER A 121 7.63 3.34 -1.41
N ALA A 122 6.86 2.24 -1.51
CA ALA A 122 6.90 1.11 -0.58
C ALA A 122 8.30 0.47 -0.46
N GLN A 123 9.14 0.61 -1.50
CA GLN A 123 10.49 0.05 -1.54
C GLN A 123 11.45 0.69 -0.52
N ASN A 124 11.09 1.85 0.04
CA ASN A 124 11.89 2.55 1.04
C ASN A 124 11.76 1.96 2.44
N PHE A 125 10.82 1.02 2.64
CA PHE A 125 10.54 0.45 3.96
C PHE A 125 11.09 -0.98 4.08
N LYS A 126 11.63 -1.30 5.26
CA LYS A 126 12.13 -2.65 5.59
C LYS A 126 11.07 -3.53 6.26
N ASP A 127 9.81 -3.10 6.28
CA ASP A 127 8.71 -3.83 6.91
C ASP A 127 8.27 -5.02 6.03
N PRO A 128 8.31 -6.27 6.54
CA PRO A 128 7.92 -7.45 5.77
C PRO A 128 6.46 -7.45 5.29
N MET A 129 5.57 -6.65 5.89
CA MET A 129 4.19 -6.54 5.44
C MET A 129 4.06 -5.94 4.03
N PHE A 130 5.03 -5.13 3.58
CA PHE A 130 5.03 -4.63 2.19
C PHE A 130 5.15 -5.77 1.17
N LYS A 131 5.96 -6.79 1.44
CA LYS A 131 6.07 -7.97 0.57
C LYS A 131 4.75 -8.74 0.49
N TYR A 132 4.02 -8.85 1.61
CA TYR A 132 2.71 -9.50 1.59
C TYR A 132 1.65 -8.64 0.91
N ALA A 133 1.73 -7.31 1.05
CA ALA A 133 0.88 -6.38 0.34
C ALA A 133 1.08 -6.47 -1.19
N GLU A 134 2.33 -6.56 -1.65
CA GLU A 134 2.64 -6.78 -3.08
C GLU A 134 2.09 -8.12 -3.59
N LYS A 135 2.25 -9.21 -2.82
CA LYS A 135 1.67 -10.52 -3.15
C LYS A 135 0.15 -10.46 -3.25
N PHE A 136 -0.51 -9.83 -2.29
CA PHE A 136 -1.95 -9.63 -2.31
C PHE A 136 -2.39 -8.79 -3.52
N LEU A 137 -1.72 -7.67 -3.78
CA LEU A 137 -2.09 -6.78 -4.89
C LEU A 137 -1.90 -7.41 -6.28
N THR A 138 -1.12 -8.48 -6.39
CA THR A 138 -0.91 -9.24 -7.62
C THR A 138 -1.73 -10.53 -7.66
N SER A 139 -2.55 -10.79 -6.65
CA SER A 139 -3.44 -11.95 -6.59
C SER A 139 -4.74 -11.74 -7.39
N PRO A 140 -5.55 -12.80 -7.60
CA PRO A 140 -6.85 -12.66 -8.26
C PRO A 140 -7.83 -11.71 -7.56
N ASP A 141 -7.75 -11.62 -6.23
CA ASP A 141 -8.53 -10.69 -5.42
C ASP A 141 -7.77 -9.36 -5.21
N GLY A 142 -6.62 -9.17 -5.85
CA GLY A 142 -5.82 -7.97 -5.73
C GLY A 142 -6.32 -6.80 -6.58
N MET A 143 -5.46 -5.80 -6.71
CA MET A 143 -5.62 -4.71 -7.67
C MET A 143 -4.27 -4.60 -8.39
N THR A 144 -4.19 -5.08 -9.62
CA THR A 144 -2.95 -5.04 -10.41
C THR A 144 -2.60 -3.60 -10.79
N PRO A 145 -1.35 -3.29 -11.20
CA PRO A 145 -1.03 -1.97 -11.74
C PRO A 145 -1.96 -1.58 -12.89
N GLU A 146 -2.24 -2.51 -13.80
CA GLU A 146 -3.13 -2.27 -14.96
C GLU A 146 -4.54 -1.90 -14.52
N THR A 147 -5.14 -2.66 -13.60
CA THR A 147 -6.47 -2.36 -13.06
C THR A 147 -6.50 -0.99 -12.38
N GLN A 148 -5.50 -0.69 -11.54
CA GLN A 148 -5.42 0.59 -10.85
C GLN A 148 -5.28 1.78 -11.81
N MET A 149 -4.47 1.64 -12.87
CA MET A 149 -4.29 2.71 -13.85
C MET A 149 -5.55 2.88 -14.72
N ALA A 150 -6.21 1.78 -15.09
CA ALA A 150 -7.50 1.81 -15.80
C ALA A 150 -8.58 2.55 -14.98
N ASP A 151 -8.70 2.24 -13.69
CA ASP A 151 -9.63 2.90 -12.77
C ASP A 151 -9.32 4.40 -12.65
N LEU A 152 -8.04 4.78 -12.55
CA LEU A 152 -7.62 6.18 -12.50
C LEU A 152 -7.98 6.92 -13.80
N VAL A 153 -7.68 6.33 -14.96
CA VAL A 153 -8.01 6.90 -16.26
C VAL A 153 -9.52 7.10 -16.39
N SER A 154 -10.31 6.08 -16.07
CA SER A 154 -11.77 6.19 -16.07
C SER A 154 -12.26 7.29 -15.13
N THR A 155 -11.62 7.45 -13.96
CA THR A 155 -11.95 8.52 -13.01
C THR A 155 -11.66 9.91 -13.58
N ILE A 156 -10.54 10.09 -14.28
CA ILE A 156 -10.17 11.34 -14.95
C ILE A 156 -11.18 11.66 -16.07
N ASP A 157 -11.53 10.69 -16.89
CA ASP A 157 -12.49 10.90 -17.99
C ASP A 157 -13.87 11.30 -17.45
N VAL A 158 -14.35 10.63 -16.40
CA VAL A 158 -15.62 11.00 -15.75
C VAL A 158 -15.54 12.39 -15.13
N ALA A 159 -14.40 12.78 -14.58
CA ALA A 159 -14.20 14.09 -13.95
C ALA A 159 -14.37 15.28 -14.90
N ILE A 160 -14.26 15.07 -16.23
CA ILE A 160 -14.55 16.06 -17.26
C ILE A 160 -16.01 16.50 -17.22
N THR A 161 -16.92 15.55 -16.97
CA THR A 161 -18.37 15.78 -17.00
C THR A 161 -18.97 15.91 -15.60
N THR A 162 -18.31 15.35 -14.58
CA THR A 162 -18.80 15.29 -13.21
C THR A 162 -17.75 15.86 -12.24
N PRO A 163 -17.85 17.15 -11.86
CA PRO A 163 -16.84 17.83 -11.05
C PRO A 163 -16.51 17.17 -9.70
N ALA A 164 -17.43 16.39 -9.13
CA ALA A 164 -17.19 15.66 -7.88
C ALA A 164 -16.01 14.68 -7.98
N TYR A 165 -15.76 14.07 -9.14
CA TYR A 165 -14.63 13.17 -9.36
C TYR A 165 -13.29 13.90 -9.41
N SER A 166 -13.28 15.16 -9.84
CA SER A 166 -12.07 16.00 -9.78
C SER A 166 -11.59 16.20 -8.34
N GLU A 167 -12.52 16.33 -7.39
CA GLU A 167 -12.16 16.47 -5.96
C GLU A 167 -11.57 15.19 -5.37
N ILE A 168 -11.92 14.03 -5.91
CA ILE A 168 -11.30 12.75 -5.53
C ILE A 168 -9.85 12.74 -6.01
N ILE A 169 -9.61 13.06 -7.29
CA ILE A 169 -8.26 13.06 -7.91
C ILE A 169 -7.32 14.04 -7.17
N LYS A 170 -7.81 15.24 -6.84
CA LYS A 170 -7.02 16.25 -6.10
C LYS A 170 -6.62 15.80 -4.69
N LYS A 171 -7.41 14.95 -4.06
CA LYS A 171 -7.18 14.48 -2.69
C LYS A 171 -6.23 13.28 -2.60
N VAL A 172 -5.99 12.56 -3.70
CA VAL A 172 -5.11 11.37 -3.71
C VAL A 172 -3.70 11.65 -3.17
N PRO A 173 -2.97 12.72 -3.59
CA PRO A 173 -1.65 13.02 -3.01
C PRO A 173 -1.69 13.26 -1.49
N GLN A 174 -2.70 13.99 -1.01
CA GLN A 174 -2.86 14.27 0.42
C GLN A 174 -3.18 13.00 1.20
N PHE A 175 -4.02 12.12 0.66
CA PHE A 175 -4.27 10.80 1.21
C PHE A 175 -2.97 9.98 1.32
N CYS A 176 -2.13 9.98 0.28
CA CYS A 176 -0.87 9.25 0.28
C CYS A 176 0.14 9.78 1.31
N THR A 177 0.12 11.09 1.58
CA THR A 177 0.88 11.68 2.68
C THR A 177 0.33 11.27 4.05
N ASP A 178 -1.00 11.30 4.21
CA ASP A 178 -1.65 10.96 5.46
C ASP A 178 -1.52 9.48 5.82
N ILE A 179 -1.55 8.57 4.84
CA ILE A 179 -1.36 7.14 5.08
C ILE A 179 0.09 6.80 5.47
N GLN A 180 1.08 7.54 4.97
CA GLN A 180 2.45 7.42 5.45
C GLN A 180 2.53 7.82 6.93
N ARG A 181 1.90 8.93 7.31
CA ARG A 181 1.85 9.33 8.72
C ARG A 181 1.15 8.30 9.59
N VAL A 182 0.11 7.63 9.07
CA VAL A 182 -0.52 6.47 9.74
C VAL A 182 0.47 5.33 9.93
N TYR A 183 1.31 5.04 8.93
CA TYR A 183 2.39 4.06 9.06
C TYR A 183 3.37 4.45 10.17
N ASP A 184 3.83 5.71 10.21
CA ASP A 184 4.74 6.21 11.24
C ASP A 184 4.13 6.13 12.64
N MET A 185 2.84 6.48 12.79
CA MET A 185 2.11 6.35 14.06
C MET A 185 2.01 4.89 14.54
N MET A 186 2.02 3.95 13.59
CA MET A 186 1.91 2.53 13.86
C MET A 186 3.26 1.84 13.98
N GLU A 187 4.41 2.47 13.73
CA GLU A 187 5.70 1.80 13.90
C GLU A 187 5.85 1.29 15.35
N PRO A 188 6.17 0.00 15.60
CA PRO A 188 6.36 -0.56 16.93
C PRO A 188 7.48 0.14 17.71
#